data_AF-G2YBK7-F1
#
_entry.id   AF-G2YBK7-F1
#
_cell.length_a   1.000
_cell.length_b   1.000
_cell.length_c   1.000
_cell.angle_alpha   90.00
_cell.angle_beta   90.00
_cell.angle_gamma   90.00
#
_symmetry.space_group_name_H-M   'P 1'
#
loop_
_entity.id
_entity.type
_entity.pdbx_description
1 polymer ?
#
loop_
_entity_poly.entity_id
_entity_poly.type
_entity_poly.pdbx_seq_one_letter_code
_entity_poly.pdbx_strand_id
1 'polypeptide(L)'
;MSHQENDESMDGVEMTGIATDIPPLSEQEKRILEVYDKLEELQVEIALLKAQGVISSEEQEEEITDEVIQKAEKDLLESKANYSLQSKIIENVVIANPILKAVHAGSNASIMEQDLLPLIEKRDAMSETLAQISNQIQSSREELMRESNENIVTGRKNIELATEMLALAEEANSQGKENIQDPDVRAQLDELEGAMKNSRQRWRIMKNTASAVIVGSGIDWARDPKLLAIVLDDDGDQ
;
A
#
# COMPACT_ATOMS: atom_id res chain seq x y z
N MET A 1 -49.29 -16.25 21.87
CA MET A 1 -47.89 -15.94 22.23
C MET A 1 -47.16 -15.75 20.92
N SER A 2 -46.98 -14.50 20.55
CA SER A 2 -46.46 -14.01 19.27
C SER A 2 -44.93 -14.11 19.28
N HIS A 3 -44.38 -14.85 18.33
CA HIS A 3 -42.97 -14.75 17.97
C HIS A 3 -42.78 -13.50 17.11
N GLN A 4 -41.89 -12.64 17.57
CA GLN A 4 -41.49 -11.40 16.93
C GLN A 4 -40.27 -11.73 16.07
N GLU A 5 -40.44 -11.66 14.75
CA GLU A 5 -39.34 -11.61 13.78
C GLU A 5 -38.68 -10.23 13.91
N ASN A 6 -37.41 -10.20 14.31
CA ASN A 6 -36.55 -9.03 14.17
C ASN A 6 -35.87 -9.13 12.80
N ASP A 7 -36.48 -8.49 11.82
CA ASP A 7 -35.86 -8.16 10.54
C ASP A 7 -35.01 -6.90 10.77
N GLU A 8 -33.72 -7.09 11.06
CA GLU A 8 -32.73 -6.00 11.06
C GLU A 8 -32.43 -5.61 9.61
N SER A 9 -33.33 -4.79 9.06
CA SER A 9 -33.10 -3.98 7.88
C SER A 9 -31.85 -3.13 8.09
N MET A 10 -30.76 -3.50 7.41
CA MET A 10 -29.58 -2.66 7.19
C MET A 10 -30.02 -1.34 6.56
N ASP A 11 -30.23 -0.34 7.41
CA ASP A 11 -30.54 1.02 7.01
C ASP A 11 -29.33 1.54 6.23
N GLY A 12 -29.55 1.83 4.95
CA GLY A 12 -28.53 2.33 4.06
C GLY A 12 -27.98 3.62 4.62
N VAL A 13 -26.68 3.63 4.91
CA VAL A 13 -25.94 4.86 5.17
C VAL A 13 -26.01 5.68 3.89
N GLU A 14 -27.01 6.54 3.80
CA GLU A 14 -27.04 7.63 2.85
C GLU A 14 -25.76 8.43 3.09
N MET A 15 -24.79 8.25 2.19
CA MET A 15 -23.67 9.15 2.01
C MET A 15 -24.27 10.47 1.51
N THR A 16 -24.87 11.23 2.42
CA THR A 16 -25.23 12.62 2.18
C THR A 16 -23.92 13.31 1.86
N GLY A 17 -23.70 13.56 0.57
CA GLY A 17 -22.60 14.35 0.09
C GLY A 17 -22.56 15.63 0.91
N ILE A 18 -21.51 15.77 1.72
CA ILE A 18 -21.18 17.02 2.37
C ILE A 18 -20.97 17.99 1.22
N ALA A 19 -22.02 18.75 0.92
CA ALA A 19 -21.97 19.85 -0.01
C ALA A 19 -20.73 20.65 0.38
N THR A 20 -19.82 20.78 -0.58
CA THR A 20 -18.64 21.61 -0.47
C THR A 20 -19.14 23.05 -0.37
N ASP A 21 -19.48 23.51 0.85
CA ASP A 21 -19.61 24.91 1.23
C ASP A 21 -18.21 25.55 1.29
N ILE A 22 -17.41 25.29 0.27
CA ILE A 22 -16.25 26.10 -0.07
C ILE A 22 -16.85 27.04 -1.12
N PRO A 23 -16.98 28.35 -0.85
CA PRO A 23 -17.41 29.27 -1.89
C PRO A 23 -16.47 29.04 -3.10
N PRO A 24 -17.02 28.68 -4.28
CA PRO A 24 -16.17 28.43 -5.43
C PRO A 24 -15.38 29.70 -5.69
N LEU A 25 -14.07 29.54 -5.93
CA LEU A 25 -13.20 30.65 -6.29
C LEU A 25 -13.89 31.50 -7.36
N SER A 26 -13.93 32.80 -7.13
CA SER A 26 -14.46 33.75 -8.10
C SER A 26 -13.73 33.55 -9.44
N GLU A 27 -14.43 33.77 -10.55
CA GLU A 27 -13.82 33.69 -11.89
C GLU A 27 -12.59 34.63 -12.02
N GLN A 28 -12.56 35.71 -11.23
CA GLN A 28 -11.40 36.58 -11.13
C GLN A 28 -10.23 35.92 -10.39
N GLU A 29 -10.49 35.22 -9.29
CA GLU A 29 -9.46 34.52 -8.50
C GLU A 29 -8.83 33.38 -9.29
N LYS A 30 -9.66 32.60 -10.01
CA LYS A 30 -9.17 31.56 -10.94
C LYS A 30 -8.27 32.16 -12.00
N ARG A 31 -8.69 33.27 -12.61
CA ARG A 31 -7.89 33.96 -13.63
C ARG A 31 -6.57 34.50 -13.08
N ILE A 32 -6.55 34.99 -11.83
CA ILE A 32 -5.32 35.44 -11.17
C ILE A 32 -4.36 34.25 -10.98
N LEU A 33 -4.87 33.09 -10.54
CA LEU A 33 -4.06 31.88 -10.38
C LEU A 33 -3.51 31.39 -11.74
N GLU A 34 -4.33 31.33 -12.78
CA GLU A 34 -3.86 30.97 -14.13
C GLU A 34 -2.78 31.92 -14.66
N VAL A 35 -2.87 33.21 -14.33
CA VAL A 35 -1.86 34.21 -14.71
C VAL A 35 -0.59 34.02 -13.89
N TYR A 36 -0.70 33.68 -12.59
CA TYR A 36 0.43 33.37 -11.75
C TYR A 36 1.21 32.16 -12.27
N ASP A 37 0.51 31.06 -12.60
CA ASP A 37 1.13 29.84 -13.15
C ASP A 37 1.87 30.13 -14.46
N LYS A 38 1.25 30.91 -15.36
CA LYS A 38 1.90 31.34 -16.62
C LYS A 38 3.11 32.24 -16.37
N LEU A 39 3.07 33.08 -15.33
CA LEU A 39 4.19 33.96 -14.98
C LEU A 39 5.37 33.13 -14.47
N GLU A 40 5.11 32.12 -13.64
CA GLU A 40 6.14 31.18 -13.18
C GLU A 40 6.77 30.42 -14.35
N GLU A 41 5.97 29.89 -15.27
CA GLU A 41 6.44 29.21 -16.49
C GLU A 41 7.36 30.12 -17.32
N LEU A 42 6.92 31.36 -17.60
CA LEU A 42 7.70 32.33 -18.35
C LEU A 42 9.00 32.73 -17.64
N GLN A 43 9.01 32.83 -16.30
CA GLN A 43 10.23 33.11 -15.54
C GLN A 43 11.26 32.01 -15.70
N VAL A 44 10.83 30.74 -15.68
CA VAL A 44 11.71 29.60 -15.93
C VAL A 44 12.23 29.60 -17.36
N GLU A 45 11.38 29.87 -18.34
CA GLU A 45 11.78 29.98 -19.75
C GLU A 45 12.83 31.07 -19.96
N ILE A 46 12.61 32.26 -19.39
CA ILE A 46 13.57 33.37 -19.45
C ILE A 46 14.89 33.01 -18.77
N ALA A 47 14.85 32.33 -17.61
CA ALA A 47 16.05 31.88 -16.93
C ALA A 47 16.85 30.86 -17.76
N LEU A 48 16.16 29.95 -18.45
CA LEU A 48 16.77 28.98 -19.36
C LEU A 48 17.39 29.66 -20.58
N LEU A 49 16.68 30.59 -21.22
CA LEU A 49 17.18 31.33 -22.37
C LEU A 49 18.37 32.24 -22.02
N LYS A 50 18.40 32.79 -20.80
CA LYS A 50 19.57 33.51 -20.26
C LYS A 50 20.75 32.58 -20.03
N ALA A 51 20.54 31.41 -19.45
CA ALA A 51 21.59 30.41 -19.22
C ALA A 51 22.15 29.85 -20.55
N GLN A 52 21.32 29.74 -21.58
CA GLN A 52 21.73 29.33 -22.93
C GLN A 52 22.46 30.45 -23.70
N GLY A 53 22.59 31.65 -23.13
CA GLY A 53 23.26 32.79 -23.76
C GLY A 53 22.47 33.42 -24.91
N VAL A 54 21.20 33.04 -25.11
CA VAL A 54 20.34 33.55 -26.20
C VAL A 54 19.90 35.00 -25.92
N ILE A 55 19.77 35.36 -24.65
CA ILE A 55 19.32 36.70 -24.20
C ILE A 55 20.49 37.58 -23.73
N SER A 56 21.67 37.01 -23.47
CA SER A 56 22.85 37.76 -23.06
C SER A 56 23.64 38.19 -24.30
N SER A 57 23.43 39.42 -24.76
CA SER A 57 24.38 40.10 -25.65
C SER A 57 25.60 40.54 -24.84
N GLU A 58 26.78 40.31 -25.43
CA GLU A 58 28.09 40.83 -25.04
C GLU A 58 28.69 40.21 -23.77
N GLU A 59 29.55 39.18 -23.93
CA GLU A 59 30.93 39.18 -23.38
C GLU A 59 31.69 37.86 -23.70
N GLN A 60 32.72 38.04 -24.54
CA GLN A 60 34.04 37.39 -24.56
C GLN A 60 34.13 35.86 -24.76
N GLU A 61 34.74 35.49 -25.89
CA GLU A 61 35.33 34.17 -26.15
C GLU A 61 36.48 33.93 -25.14
N GLU A 62 36.14 33.55 -23.90
CA GLU A 62 37.11 32.94 -22.99
C GLU A 62 37.41 31.52 -23.50
N GLU A 63 38.70 31.13 -23.50
CA GLU A 63 39.09 29.75 -23.75
C GLU A 63 38.34 28.83 -22.78
N ILE A 64 37.44 28.02 -23.33
CA ILE A 64 36.64 27.07 -22.58
C ILE A 64 37.60 25.99 -22.06
N THR A 65 38.12 26.22 -20.86
CA THR A 65 38.89 25.23 -20.11
C THR A 65 37.92 24.43 -19.23
N ASP A 66 38.25 23.16 -18.96
CA ASP A 66 37.44 22.29 -18.11
C ASP A 66 37.19 22.89 -16.71
N GLU A 67 38.10 23.74 -16.23
CA GLU A 67 37.98 24.44 -14.95
C GLU A 67 36.89 25.55 -14.99
N VAL A 68 36.77 26.27 -16.10
CA VAL A 68 35.72 27.28 -16.30
C VAL A 68 34.36 26.61 -16.43
N ILE A 69 34.27 25.46 -17.10
CA ILE A 69 33.04 24.65 -17.17
C ILE A 69 32.63 24.19 -15.77
N GLN A 70 33.55 23.59 -14.99
CA GLN A 70 33.24 23.12 -13.64
C GLN A 70 32.83 24.25 -12.69
N LYS A 71 33.40 25.45 -12.87
CA LYS A 71 33.00 26.63 -12.09
C LYS A 71 31.61 27.10 -12.50
N ALA A 72 31.34 27.21 -13.80
CA ALA A 72 30.02 27.58 -14.32
C ALA A 72 28.92 26.58 -13.91
N GLU A 73 29.21 25.28 -13.89
CA GLU A 73 28.29 24.25 -13.40
C GLU A 73 27.98 24.43 -11.91
N LYS A 74 28.98 24.70 -11.09
CA LYS A 74 28.79 24.97 -9.65
C LYS A 74 27.98 26.25 -9.44
N ASP A 75 28.30 27.32 -10.15
CA ASP A 75 27.59 28.60 -10.06
C ASP A 75 26.12 28.46 -10.54
N LEU A 76 25.87 27.64 -11.56
CA LEU A 76 24.51 27.28 -12.01
C LEU A 76 23.77 26.47 -10.94
N LEU A 77 24.39 25.45 -10.36
CA LEU A 77 23.77 24.64 -9.31
C LEU A 77 23.46 25.48 -8.07
N GLU A 78 24.37 26.37 -7.67
CA GLU A 78 24.19 27.28 -6.54
C GLU A 78 23.04 28.27 -6.81
N SER A 79 23.02 28.89 -7.99
CA SER A 79 21.92 29.81 -8.36
C SER A 79 20.56 29.09 -8.46
N LYS A 80 20.52 27.86 -8.98
CA LYS A 80 19.29 27.04 -9.00
C LYS A 80 18.82 26.67 -7.60
N ALA A 81 19.74 26.29 -6.72
CA ALA A 81 19.43 25.99 -5.31
C ALA A 81 18.90 27.24 -4.60
N ASN A 82 19.55 28.39 -4.80
CA ASN A 82 19.13 29.68 -4.22
C ASN A 82 17.76 30.13 -4.72
N TYR A 83 17.49 30.00 -6.02
CA TYR A 83 16.18 30.32 -6.60
C TYR A 83 15.10 29.40 -6.02
N SER A 84 15.34 28.08 -5.97
CA SER A 84 14.39 27.13 -5.40
C SER A 84 14.12 27.41 -3.92
N LEU A 85 15.15 27.78 -3.15
CA LEU A 85 15.01 28.15 -1.75
C LEU A 85 14.20 29.45 -1.59
N GLN A 86 14.49 30.47 -2.39
CA GLN A 86 13.73 31.73 -2.37
C GLN A 86 12.26 31.51 -2.72
N SER A 87 11.97 30.73 -3.77
CA SER A 87 10.61 30.38 -4.16
C SER A 87 9.86 29.68 -3.02
N LYS A 88 10.48 28.65 -2.40
CA LYS A 88 9.89 27.95 -1.25
C LYS A 88 9.67 28.86 -0.04
N ILE A 89 10.59 29.80 0.22
CA ILE A 89 10.43 30.77 1.32
C ILE A 89 9.25 31.69 1.03
N ILE A 90 9.14 32.22 -0.18
CA ILE A 90 8.03 33.09 -0.58
C ILE A 90 6.71 32.33 -0.49
N GLU A 91 6.63 31.12 -1.03
CA GLU A 91 5.46 30.25 -0.95
C GLU A 91 5.03 30.02 0.51
N ASN A 92 5.98 29.62 1.37
CA ASN A 92 5.69 29.38 2.78
C ASN A 92 5.23 30.67 3.49
N VAL A 93 5.82 31.83 3.20
CA VAL A 93 5.37 33.10 3.79
C VAL A 93 3.97 33.47 3.31
N VAL A 94 3.67 33.27 2.02
CA VAL A 94 2.35 33.56 1.42
C VAL A 94 1.27 32.65 2.00
N ILE A 95 1.57 31.38 2.30
CA ILE A 95 0.61 30.43 2.87
C ILE A 95 0.51 30.58 4.40
N ALA A 96 1.64 30.62 5.11
CA ALA A 96 1.66 30.56 6.57
C ALA A 96 1.20 31.85 7.25
N ASN A 97 1.51 33.03 6.69
CA ASN A 97 1.16 34.30 7.32
C ASN A 97 -0.36 34.53 7.42
N PRO A 98 -1.16 34.30 6.35
CA PRO A 98 -2.61 34.33 6.45
C PRO A 98 -3.18 33.32 7.47
N ILE A 99 -2.62 32.10 7.53
CA ILE A 99 -3.05 31.07 8.50
C ILE A 99 -2.77 31.53 9.94
N LEU A 100 -1.57 32.04 10.21
CA LEU A 100 -1.20 32.53 11.54
C LEU A 100 -2.08 33.69 11.97
N LYS A 101 -2.41 34.61 11.05
CA LYS A 101 -3.30 35.72 11.34
C LYS A 101 -4.76 35.29 11.51
N ALA A 102 -5.23 34.33 10.71
CA ALA A 102 -6.56 33.76 10.85
C ALA A 102 -6.78 33.19 12.26
N VAL A 103 -5.77 32.52 12.82
CA VAL A 103 -5.85 31.89 14.15
C VAL A 103 -5.55 32.89 15.29
N HIS A 104 -4.57 33.79 15.11
CA HIS A 104 -4.02 34.58 16.24
C HIS A 104 -4.25 36.08 16.18
N ALA A 105 -4.55 36.67 15.01
CA ALA A 105 -4.58 38.12 14.88
C ALA A 105 -5.92 38.75 15.31
N GLY A 106 -6.96 37.96 15.57
CA GLY A 106 -8.24 38.46 16.10
C GLY A 106 -8.79 39.65 15.29
N SER A 107 -8.89 40.82 15.92
CA SER A 107 -9.34 42.07 15.28
C SER A 107 -8.34 42.72 14.33
N ASN A 108 -7.08 42.28 14.30
CA ASN A 108 -6.03 42.78 13.41
C ASN A 108 -5.89 41.95 12.12
N ALA A 109 -6.65 40.86 11.98
CA ALA A 109 -6.74 40.08 10.75
C ALA A 109 -7.56 40.83 9.70
N SER A 110 -7.18 40.72 8.42
CA SER A 110 -8.02 41.12 7.30
C SER A 110 -9.31 40.27 7.28
N ILE A 111 -10.40 40.80 6.72
CA ILE A 111 -11.67 40.07 6.58
C ILE A 111 -11.45 38.73 5.86
N MET A 112 -10.64 38.73 4.80
CA MET A 112 -10.29 37.51 4.04
C MET A 112 -9.47 36.52 4.88
N GLU A 113 -8.68 37.00 5.85
CA GLU A 113 -7.91 36.14 6.76
C GLU A 113 -8.83 35.58 7.86
N GLN A 114 -9.84 36.33 8.33
CA GLN A 114 -10.84 35.84 9.29
C GLN A 114 -11.72 34.73 8.70
N ASP A 115 -12.08 34.84 7.42
CA ASP A 115 -12.88 33.83 6.71
C ASP A 115 -12.15 32.47 6.56
N LEU A 116 -10.82 32.44 6.71
CA LEU A 116 -10.04 31.19 6.66
C LEU A 116 -10.19 30.33 7.93
N LEU A 117 -10.54 30.92 9.07
CA LEU A 117 -10.61 30.21 10.34
C LEU A 117 -11.54 28.98 10.32
N PRO A 118 -12.81 29.05 9.86
CA PRO A 118 -13.68 27.87 9.82
C PRO A 118 -13.15 26.77 8.87
N LEU A 119 -12.43 27.15 7.81
CA LEU A 119 -11.81 26.18 6.90
C LEU A 119 -10.60 25.48 7.55
N ILE A 120 -9.82 26.23 8.32
CA ILE A 120 -8.70 25.70 9.12
C ILE A 120 -9.21 24.73 10.18
N GLU A 121 -10.27 25.10 10.92
CA GLU A 121 -10.89 24.22 11.93
C GLU A 121 -11.42 22.92 11.31
N LYS A 122 -12.09 23.01 10.15
CA LYS A 122 -12.56 21.83 9.40
C LYS A 122 -11.39 20.95 8.94
N ARG A 123 -10.32 21.55 8.43
CA ARG A 123 -9.08 20.83 8.06
C ARG A 123 -8.47 20.13 9.26
N ASP A 124 -8.39 20.79 10.41
CA ASP A 124 -7.76 20.26 11.61
C ASP A 124 -8.58 19.09 12.18
N ALA A 125 -9.90 19.22 12.22
CA ALA A 125 -10.79 18.11 12.57
C ALA A 125 -10.64 16.91 11.61
N MET A 126 -10.58 17.14 10.30
CA MET A 126 -10.33 16.08 9.32
C MET A 126 -8.95 15.44 9.51
N SER A 127 -7.92 16.25 9.79
CA SER A 127 -6.56 15.77 10.01
C SER A 127 -6.46 14.92 11.28
N GLU A 128 -7.21 15.28 12.33
CA GLU A 128 -7.34 14.46 13.52
C GLU A 128 -7.99 13.10 13.20
N THR A 129 -9.12 13.09 12.49
CA THR A 129 -9.78 11.83 12.10
C THR A 129 -8.89 10.96 11.21
N LEU A 130 -8.14 11.58 10.30
CA LEU A 130 -7.20 10.88 9.43
C LEU A 130 -6.06 10.25 10.24
N ALA A 131 -5.50 10.99 11.21
CA ALA A 131 -4.47 10.46 12.10
C ALA A 131 -4.99 9.29 12.95
N GLN A 132 -6.21 9.38 13.47
CA GLN A 132 -6.86 8.30 14.21
C GLN A 132 -7.05 7.05 13.34
N ILE A 133 -7.57 7.21 12.12
CA ILE A 133 -7.75 6.11 11.16
C ILE A 133 -6.40 5.50 10.78
N SER A 134 -5.39 6.32 10.51
CA SER A 134 -4.04 5.86 10.19
C SER A 134 -3.44 5.03 11.34
N ASN A 135 -3.66 5.44 12.59
CA ASN A 135 -3.22 4.67 13.75
C ASN A 135 -3.97 3.34 13.89
N GLN A 136 -5.29 3.33 13.65
CA GLN A 136 -6.09 2.09 13.65
C GLN A 136 -5.66 1.13 12.55
N ILE A 137 -5.34 1.64 11.35
CA ILE A 137 -4.80 0.83 10.25
C ILE A 137 -3.46 0.24 10.65
N GLN A 138 -2.58 1.06 11.22
CA GLN A 138 -1.26 0.60 11.65
C GLN A 138 -1.36 -0.48 12.74
N SER A 139 -2.23 -0.29 13.75
CA SER A 139 -2.43 -1.29 14.80
C SER A 139 -3.01 -2.59 14.24
N SER A 140 -4.02 -2.51 13.36
CA SER A 140 -4.62 -3.69 12.72
C SER A 140 -3.60 -4.45 11.87
N ARG A 141 -2.70 -3.72 11.20
CA ARG A 141 -1.61 -4.31 10.42
C ARG A 141 -0.60 -5.02 11.32
N GLU A 142 -0.26 -4.44 12.46
CA GLU A 142 0.64 -5.05 13.43
C GLU A 142 0.04 -6.32 14.04
N GLU A 143 -1.26 -6.31 14.36
CA GLU A 143 -2.01 -7.49 14.81
C GLU A 143 -2.00 -8.61 13.75
N LEU A 144 -2.33 -8.28 12.50
CA LEU A 144 -2.30 -9.24 11.40
C LEU A 144 -0.88 -9.81 11.19
N MET A 145 0.15 -8.98 11.29
CA MET A 145 1.53 -9.43 11.20
C MET A 145 1.88 -10.40 12.33
N ARG A 146 1.45 -10.10 13.57
CA ARG A 146 1.64 -10.99 14.72
C ARG A 146 0.95 -12.33 14.52
N GLU A 147 -0.33 -12.33 14.14
CA GLU A 147 -1.09 -13.55 13.87
C GLU A 147 -0.50 -14.37 12.71
N SER A 148 -0.06 -13.70 11.65
CA SER A 148 0.58 -14.37 10.51
C SER A 148 1.89 -15.07 10.92
N ASN A 149 2.67 -14.45 11.80
CA ASN A 149 3.90 -15.03 12.32
C ASN A 149 3.61 -16.22 13.24
N GLU A 150 2.62 -16.10 14.13
CA GLU A 150 2.15 -17.20 14.98
C GLU A 150 1.65 -18.39 14.15
N ASN A 151 0.94 -18.13 13.06
CA ASN A 151 0.48 -19.14 12.12
C ASN A 151 1.67 -19.83 11.40
N ILE A 152 2.67 -19.07 10.93
CA ILE A 152 3.87 -19.66 10.31
C ILE A 152 4.62 -20.56 11.31
N VAL A 153 4.80 -20.11 12.55
CA VAL A 153 5.47 -20.90 13.60
C VAL A 153 4.68 -22.17 13.92
N THR A 154 3.35 -22.07 14.05
CA THR A 154 2.49 -23.22 14.34
C THR A 154 2.44 -24.18 13.15
N GLY A 155 2.39 -23.68 11.93
CA GLY A 155 2.46 -24.47 10.71
C GLY A 155 3.75 -25.27 10.61
N ARG A 156 4.90 -24.67 10.94
CA ARG A 156 6.18 -25.39 11.00
C ARG A 156 6.16 -26.53 12.03
N LYS A 157 5.65 -26.28 13.24
CA LYS A 157 5.51 -27.32 14.27
C LYS A 157 4.56 -28.44 13.85
N ASN A 158 3.45 -28.11 13.19
CA ASN A 158 2.52 -29.11 12.67
C ASN A 158 3.17 -29.99 11.60
N ILE A 159 4.00 -29.40 10.72
CA ILE A 159 4.77 -30.17 9.73
C ILE A 159 5.77 -31.08 10.43
N GLU A 160 6.55 -30.57 11.39
CA GLU A 160 7.51 -31.36 12.18
C GLU A 160 6.84 -32.54 12.87
N LEU A 161 5.76 -32.30 13.62
CA LEU A 161 5.00 -33.36 14.29
C LEU A 161 4.37 -34.36 13.31
N ALA A 162 3.88 -33.90 12.15
CA ALA A 162 3.36 -34.80 11.13
C ALA A 162 4.46 -35.68 10.53
N THR A 163 5.67 -35.15 10.33
CA THR A 163 6.82 -35.94 9.86
C THR A 163 7.27 -36.96 10.90
N GLU A 164 7.31 -36.59 12.19
CA GLU A 164 7.59 -37.53 13.29
C GLU A 164 6.52 -38.63 13.37
N MET A 165 5.24 -38.27 13.26
CA MET A 165 4.15 -39.23 13.28
C MET A 165 4.25 -40.23 12.11
N LEU A 166 4.61 -39.75 10.91
CA LEU A 166 4.84 -40.62 9.76
C LEU A 166 6.03 -41.56 9.97
N ALA A 167 7.15 -41.04 10.50
CA ALA A 167 8.32 -41.86 10.81
C ALA A 167 8.00 -42.95 11.85
N LEU A 168 7.28 -42.59 12.92
CA LEU A 168 6.82 -43.55 13.94
C LEU A 168 5.83 -44.56 13.37
N ALA A 169 4.94 -44.16 12.46
CA ALA A 169 4.02 -45.06 11.78
C ALA A 169 4.76 -46.03 10.85
N GLU A 170 5.83 -45.58 10.18
CA GLU A 170 6.71 -46.43 9.37
C GLU A 170 7.50 -47.42 10.24
N GLU A 171 8.04 -46.98 11.37
CA GLU A 171 8.72 -47.84 12.34
C GLU A 171 7.75 -48.90 12.90
N ALA A 172 6.55 -48.49 13.32
CA ALA A 172 5.53 -49.42 13.81
C ALA A 172 5.06 -50.41 12.73
N ASN A 173 4.92 -49.96 11.47
CA ASN A 173 4.57 -50.83 10.35
C ASN A 173 5.68 -51.83 10.00
N SER A 174 6.95 -51.42 10.04
CA SER A 174 8.09 -52.31 9.76
C SER A 174 8.25 -53.37 10.85
N GLN A 175 8.16 -52.97 12.13
CA GLN A 175 8.16 -53.91 13.26
C GLN A 175 6.93 -54.83 13.28
N GLY A 176 5.76 -54.33 12.89
CA GLY A 176 4.55 -55.13 12.73
C GLY A 176 4.68 -56.16 11.60
N LYS A 177 5.09 -55.74 10.40
CA LYS A 177 5.15 -56.61 9.21
C LYS A 177 6.17 -57.77 9.34
N GLU A 178 7.29 -57.56 10.04
CA GLU A 178 8.30 -58.61 10.26
C GLU A 178 7.91 -59.64 11.34
N ASN A 179 7.05 -59.26 12.31
CA ASN A 179 6.77 -60.08 13.49
C ASN A 179 5.40 -60.78 13.48
N ILE A 180 4.55 -60.52 12.48
CA ILE A 180 3.23 -61.16 12.34
C ILE A 180 3.38 -62.55 11.73
N GLN A 181 3.25 -63.59 12.56
CA GLN A 181 3.18 -65.00 12.15
C GLN A 181 1.73 -65.46 11.84
N ASP A 182 0.73 -64.67 12.22
CA ASP A 182 -0.69 -65.04 12.12
C ASP A 182 -1.31 -64.62 10.77
N PRO A 183 -1.82 -65.55 9.93
CA PRO A 183 -2.30 -65.24 8.59
C PRO A 183 -3.54 -64.32 8.54
N ASP A 184 -4.41 -64.35 9.55
CA ASP A 184 -5.61 -63.49 9.59
C ASP A 184 -5.25 -62.01 9.79
N VAL A 185 -4.19 -61.73 10.56
CA VAL A 185 -3.71 -60.37 10.80
C VAL A 185 -3.04 -59.79 9.54
N ARG A 186 -2.38 -60.63 8.73
CA ARG A 186 -1.86 -60.21 7.40
C ARG A 186 -2.96 -59.82 6.43
N ALA A 187 -4.04 -60.59 6.36
CA ALA A 187 -5.17 -60.29 5.47
C ALA A 187 -5.84 -58.96 5.82
N GLN A 188 -6.00 -58.66 7.12
CA GLN A 188 -6.54 -57.37 7.58
C GLN A 188 -5.60 -56.19 7.26
N LEU A 189 -4.29 -56.42 7.30
CA LEU A 189 -3.28 -55.39 6.99
C LEU A 189 -3.27 -55.06 5.49
N ASP A 190 -3.41 -56.07 4.63
CA ASP A 190 -3.57 -55.87 3.18
C ASP A 190 -4.87 -55.13 2.84
N GLU A 191 -5.97 -55.41 3.55
CA GLU A 191 -7.24 -54.69 3.41
C GLU A 191 -7.11 -53.21 3.80
N LEU A 192 -6.44 -52.93 4.93
CA LEU A 192 -6.13 -51.56 5.38
C LEU A 192 -5.21 -50.82 4.40
N GLU A 193 -4.21 -51.50 3.82
CA GLU A 193 -3.35 -50.91 2.80
C GLU A 193 -4.13 -50.59 1.52
N GLY A 194 -5.08 -51.46 1.14
CA GLY A 194 -6.05 -51.20 0.07
C GLY A 194 -6.94 -49.99 0.36
N ALA A 195 -7.45 -49.85 1.58
CA ALA A 195 -8.24 -48.71 2.00
C ALA A 195 -7.42 -47.39 1.99
N MET A 196 -6.13 -47.45 2.38
CA MET A 196 -5.23 -46.30 2.33
C MET A 196 -4.95 -45.85 0.89
N LYS A 197 -4.75 -46.80 -0.05
CA LYS A 197 -4.60 -46.50 -1.49
C LYS A 197 -5.84 -45.83 -2.05
N ASN A 198 -7.02 -46.33 -1.68
CA ASN A 198 -8.31 -45.71 -2.07
C ASN A 198 -8.46 -44.29 -1.49
N SER A 199 -8.03 -44.07 -0.24
CA SER A 199 -8.03 -42.75 0.39
C SER A 199 -7.08 -41.77 -0.31
N ARG A 200 -5.85 -42.20 -0.64
CA ARG A 200 -4.90 -41.40 -1.42
C ARG A 200 -5.43 -41.03 -2.80
N GLN A 201 -6.12 -41.97 -3.47
CA GLN A 201 -6.75 -41.70 -4.75
C GLN A 201 -7.87 -40.65 -4.63
N ARG A 202 -8.71 -40.74 -3.58
CA ARG A 202 -9.73 -39.71 -3.29
C ARG A 202 -9.12 -38.35 -3.01
N TRP A 203 -8.02 -38.30 -2.24
CA TRP A 203 -7.31 -37.07 -1.96
C TRP A 203 -6.74 -36.44 -3.24
N ARG A 204 -6.14 -37.23 -4.13
CA ARG A 204 -5.64 -36.74 -5.43
C ARG A 204 -6.77 -36.16 -6.28
N ILE A 205 -7.94 -36.79 -6.29
CA ILE A 205 -9.11 -36.26 -6.99
C ILE A 205 -9.54 -34.91 -6.39
N MET A 206 -9.65 -34.82 -5.06
CA MET A 206 -10.02 -33.56 -4.39
C MET A 206 -8.99 -32.45 -4.65
N LYS A 207 -7.69 -32.75 -4.61
CA LYS A 207 -6.60 -31.82 -4.95
C LYS A 207 -6.78 -31.28 -6.37
N ASN A 208 -6.93 -32.16 -7.36
CA ASN A 208 -7.14 -31.77 -8.76
C ASN A 208 -8.42 -30.94 -8.95
N THR A 209 -9.51 -31.27 -8.26
CA THR A 209 -10.74 -30.49 -8.35
C THR A 209 -10.58 -29.10 -7.73
N ALA A 210 -9.87 -28.96 -6.61
CA ALA A 210 -9.61 -27.66 -6.00
C ALA A 210 -8.74 -26.78 -6.91
N SER A 211 -7.68 -27.33 -7.51
CA SER A 211 -6.83 -26.61 -8.46
C SER A 211 -7.62 -26.18 -9.70
N ALA A 212 -8.50 -27.04 -10.24
CA ALA A 212 -9.38 -26.70 -11.34
C ALA A 212 -10.37 -25.58 -10.99
N VAL A 213 -10.92 -25.57 -9.77
CA VAL A 213 -11.81 -24.50 -9.29
C VAL A 213 -11.06 -23.18 -9.13
N ILE A 214 -9.85 -23.20 -8.57
CA ILE A 214 -9.02 -21.99 -8.41
C ILE A 214 -8.73 -21.37 -9.78
N VAL A 215 -8.26 -22.18 -10.75
CA VAL A 215 -7.98 -21.71 -12.12
C VAL A 215 -9.26 -21.24 -12.83
N GLY A 216 -10.39 -21.92 -12.63
CA GLY A 216 -11.68 -21.59 -13.25
C GLY A 216 -12.40 -20.38 -12.62
N SER A 217 -12.05 -19.99 -11.39
CA SER A 217 -12.71 -18.90 -10.66
C SER A 217 -12.33 -17.49 -11.12
N GLY A 218 -11.27 -17.36 -11.93
CA GLY A 218 -10.75 -16.06 -12.37
C GLY A 218 -9.94 -15.29 -11.32
N ILE A 219 -9.64 -15.91 -10.18
CA ILE A 219 -8.70 -15.38 -9.18
C ILE A 219 -7.29 -15.37 -9.79
N ASP A 220 -6.53 -14.29 -9.59
CA ASP A 220 -5.14 -14.14 -10.08
C ASP A 220 -4.17 -14.98 -9.23
N TRP A 221 -4.26 -16.30 -9.38
CA TRP A 221 -3.48 -17.29 -8.65
C TRP A 221 -1.98 -17.26 -8.99
N ALA A 222 -1.58 -16.61 -10.09
CA ALA A 222 -0.18 -16.49 -10.49
C ALA A 222 0.60 -15.48 -9.63
N ARG A 223 -0.10 -14.53 -8.99
CA ARG A 223 0.52 -13.54 -8.09
C ARG A 223 0.65 -14.03 -6.65
N ASP A 224 -0.15 -14.99 -6.22
CA ASP A 224 -0.07 -15.56 -4.87
C ASP A 224 0.79 -16.84 -4.88
N PRO A 225 1.96 -16.84 -4.22
CA PRO A 225 2.82 -18.02 -4.17
C PRO A 225 2.14 -19.25 -3.54
N LYS A 226 1.15 -19.06 -2.67
CA LYS A 226 0.39 -20.19 -2.06
C LYS A 226 -0.57 -20.82 -3.06
N LEU A 227 -1.29 -20.00 -3.84
CA LEU A 227 -2.19 -20.50 -4.88
C LEU A 227 -1.41 -21.09 -6.05
N LEU A 228 -0.28 -20.48 -6.40
CA LEU A 228 0.66 -21.00 -7.38
C LEU A 228 1.16 -22.39 -7.00
N ALA A 229 1.55 -22.62 -5.74
CA ALA A 229 1.97 -23.94 -5.26
C ALA A 229 0.84 -24.99 -5.34
N ILE A 230 -0.40 -24.61 -5.02
CA ILE A 230 -1.58 -25.50 -5.09
C ILE A 230 -1.91 -25.88 -6.56
N VAL A 231 -1.66 -24.98 -7.51
CA VAL A 231 -1.99 -25.17 -8.93
C VAL A 231 -0.87 -25.87 -9.71
N LEU A 232 0.39 -25.52 -9.47
CA LEU A 232 1.54 -26.01 -10.24
C LEU A 232 2.17 -27.31 -9.71
N ASP A 233 1.69 -27.82 -8.58
CA ASP A 233 2.06 -29.14 -8.08
C ASP A 233 3.58 -29.33 -7.93
N ASP A 234 4.25 -28.46 -7.16
CA ASP A 234 5.69 -28.57 -6.84
C ASP A 234 5.99 -29.64 -5.77
N ASP A 235 5.09 -30.61 -5.60
CA ASP A 235 5.41 -31.86 -4.91
C ASP A 235 6.11 -32.73 -5.95
N GLY A 236 7.43 -32.60 -6.06
CA GLY A 236 8.26 -33.32 -7.03
C GLY A 236 8.00 -34.83 -7.02
N ASP A 237 7.18 -35.30 -7.97
CA ASP A 237 7.13 -36.69 -8.39
C ASP A 237 8.38 -36.97 -9.27
N GLN A 238 9.52 -37.18 -8.61
CA GLN A 238 10.63 -38.02 -9.08
C GLN A 238 10.89 -39.14 -8.06
#